data_AF-A0A401RF77-F1
#
_entry.id   AF-A0A401RF77-F1
#
_cell.length_a   1.000
_cell.length_b   1.000
_cell.length_c   1.000
_cell.angle_alpha   90.00
_cell.angle_beta   90.00
_cell.angle_gamma   90.00
#
_symmetry.space_group_name_H-M   'P 1'
#
loop_
_entity.id
_entity.type
_entity.pdbx_description
1 polymer ?
#
loop_
_entity_poly.entity_id
_entity_poly.type
_entity_poly.pdbx_seq_one_letter_code
_entity_poly.pdbx_strand_id
1 'polypeptide(L)'
;GHTLHWLLLWDCDDRSYSFYIEVSNNQQQWRMVADRTKVTCRSWQTISFELQPVVFIRIVGTYNTANEVFHCVHFECPAERSVQQEPSADPSVASAEAGHRSGTPTQSVPNPSDRMQCSH
;
A
#
# COMPACT_ATOMS: atom_id res chain seq x y z
N GLY A 1 10.86 -2.93 5.53
CA GLY A 1 9.50 -3.43 5.71
C GLY A 1 8.60 -2.26 6.02
N HIS A 2 8.05 -1.64 4.98
CA HIS A 2 7.06 -0.58 5.12
C HIS A 2 5.76 -1.08 4.55
N THR A 3 4.67 -0.85 5.26
CA THR A 3 3.34 -1.13 4.72
C THR A 3 3.01 -0.02 3.73
N LEU A 4 2.67 -0.37 2.49
CA LEU A 4 2.24 0.57 1.46
C LEU A 4 0.72 0.72 1.52
N HIS A 5 0.26 1.95 1.65
CA HIS A 5 -1.16 2.30 1.67
C HIS A 5 -1.49 3.18 0.49
N TRP A 6 -2.65 2.94 -0.10
CA TRP A 6 -3.13 3.61 -1.29
C TRP A 6 -4.41 4.35 -0.90
N LEU A 7 -4.37 5.68 -0.97
CA LEU A 7 -5.48 6.56 -0.65
C LEU A 7 -5.85 7.35 -1.91
N LEU A 8 -7.05 7.13 -2.43
CA LEU A 8 -7.59 7.96 -3.52
C LEU A 8 -8.35 9.12 -2.92
N LEU A 9 -7.85 10.33 -3.17
CA LEU A 9 -8.58 11.57 -2.93
C LEU A 9 -9.43 11.90 -4.17
N TRP A 10 -10.59 12.52 -3.96
CA TRP A 10 -11.43 12.97 -5.07
C TRP A 10 -10.64 13.84 -6.04
N ASP A 11 -10.68 13.50 -7.33
CA ASP A 11 -9.88 14.13 -8.38
C ASP A 11 -10.68 14.50 -9.65
N CYS A 12 -12.01 14.43 -9.61
CA CYS A 12 -12.87 14.84 -10.74
C CYS A 12 -12.89 16.36 -10.98
N ASP A 13 -12.22 17.17 -10.16
CA ASP A 13 -11.95 18.59 -10.38
C ASP A 13 -10.57 18.98 -9.82
N ASP A 14 -10.23 20.27 -9.87
CA ASP A 14 -8.91 20.80 -9.51
C ASP A 14 -8.67 21.02 -8.01
N ARG A 15 -9.51 20.46 -7.14
CA ARG A 15 -9.28 20.54 -5.70
C ARG A 15 -8.08 19.71 -5.26
N SER A 16 -7.50 20.13 -4.14
CA SER A 16 -6.41 19.45 -3.47
C SER A 16 -6.63 19.47 -1.97
N TYR A 17 -5.96 18.55 -1.28
CA TYR A 17 -6.17 18.27 0.13
C TYR A 17 -4.87 18.29 0.92
N SER A 18 -4.99 18.56 2.20
CA SER A 18 -3.96 18.22 3.20
C SER A 18 -4.63 17.40 4.30
N PHE A 19 -3.87 16.45 4.86
CA PHE A 19 -4.41 15.49 5.83
C PHE A 19 -3.31 14.90 6.70
N TYR A 20 -3.69 14.16 7.73
CA TYR A 20 -2.78 13.25 8.43
C TYR A 20 -3.47 11.91 8.70
N ILE A 21 -2.67 10.88 8.95
CA ILE A 21 -3.15 9.54 9.29
C ILE A 21 -2.65 9.18 10.69
N GLU A 22 -3.58 8.70 11.51
CA GLU A 22 -3.30 8.12 12.81
C GLU A 22 -3.72 6.65 12.86
N VAL A 23 -3.04 5.89 13.68
CA VAL A 23 -3.38 4.50 13.99
C VAL A 23 -3.58 4.32 15.49
N SER A 24 -4.43 3.36 15.86
CA SER A 24 -4.68 2.99 17.24
C SER A 24 -4.97 1.51 17.38
N ASN A 25 -4.68 0.98 18.56
CA ASN A 25 -5.01 -0.40 18.95
C ASN A 25 -6.20 -0.43 19.92
N ASN A 26 -6.60 0.72 20.47
CA ASN A 26 -7.60 0.82 21.54
C ASN A 26 -8.60 2.00 21.39
N GLN A 27 -8.54 2.76 20.29
CA GLN A 27 -9.32 3.99 20.04
C GLN A 27 -9.10 5.16 21.01
N GLN A 28 -8.20 5.03 21.99
CA GLN A 28 -7.90 6.06 22.99
C GLN A 28 -6.55 6.71 22.71
N GLN A 29 -5.53 5.90 22.49
CA GLN A 29 -4.18 6.35 22.16
C GLN A 29 -4.00 6.30 20.66
N TRP A 30 -3.72 7.47 20.07
CA TRP A 30 -3.52 7.63 18.64
C TRP A 30 -2.08 8.01 18.37
N ARG A 31 -1.48 7.34 17.39
CA ARG A 31 -0.14 7.65 16.89
C ARG A 31 -0.27 8.13 15.46
N MET A 32 0.20 9.34 15.18
CA MET A 32 0.31 9.81 13.81
C MET A 32 1.40 9.03 13.07
N VAL A 33 1.05 8.45 11.93
CA VAL A 33 1.93 7.63 11.08
C VAL A 33 2.24 8.28 9.74
N ALA A 34 1.45 9.28 9.34
CA ALA A 34 1.73 10.10 8.16
C ALA A 34 1.22 11.53 8.38
N ASP A 35 2.10 12.51 8.18
CA ASP A 35 1.77 13.94 8.21
C ASP A 35 1.86 14.52 6.79
N ARG A 36 0.72 14.93 6.24
CA ARG A 36 0.59 15.65 4.97
C ARG A 36 -0.09 17.01 5.17
N THR A 37 -0.08 17.55 6.38
CA THR A 37 -0.78 18.80 6.73
C THR A 37 -0.25 20.03 6.01
N LYS A 38 1.02 19.98 5.56
CA LYS A 38 1.69 21.04 4.80
C LYS A 38 1.96 20.65 3.34
N VAL A 39 1.31 19.59 2.86
CA VAL A 39 1.50 19.06 1.52
C VAL A 39 0.19 19.18 0.76
N THR A 40 0.28 19.64 -0.49
CA THR A 40 -0.85 19.67 -1.43
C THR A 40 -0.96 18.30 -2.10
N CYS A 41 -1.98 17.53 -1.74
CA CYS A 41 -2.21 16.16 -2.22
C CYS A 41 -3.44 16.14 -3.16
N ARG A 42 -3.39 15.34 -4.24
CA ARG A 42 -4.49 15.13 -5.19
C ARG A 42 -4.44 13.73 -5.79
N SER A 43 -5.60 13.14 -6.08
CA SER A 43 -5.71 11.78 -6.63
C SER A 43 -5.04 10.75 -5.71
N TRP A 44 -4.39 9.73 -6.28
CA TRP A 44 -3.71 8.66 -5.56
C TRP A 44 -2.54 9.15 -4.71
N GLN A 45 -2.57 8.79 -3.43
CA GLN A 45 -1.49 8.98 -2.48
C GLN A 45 -0.91 7.62 -2.09
N THR A 46 0.40 7.47 -2.23
CA THR A 46 1.15 6.37 -1.63
C THR A 46 1.70 6.81 -0.29
N ILE A 47 1.36 6.05 0.74
CA ILE A 47 1.75 6.35 2.12
C ILE A 47 2.44 5.12 2.69
N SER A 48 3.59 5.33 3.32
CA SER A 48 4.37 4.27 3.93
C SER A 48 4.66 4.60 5.39
N PHE A 49 4.38 3.65 6.28
CA PHE A 49 4.78 3.75 7.69
C PHE A 49 5.33 2.43 8.20
N GLU A 50 5.96 2.46 9.38
CA GLU A 50 6.56 1.27 9.99
C GLU A 50 5.54 0.17 10.24
N LEU A 51 5.92 -1.07 9.95
CA LEU A 51 5.08 -2.24 10.19
C LEU A 51 4.76 -2.36 11.68
N GLN A 52 3.48 -2.29 12.02
CA GLN A 52 2.99 -2.42 13.39
C GLN A 52 1.60 -3.04 13.42
N PRO A 53 1.18 -3.69 14.52
CA PRO A 53 -0.21 -4.07 14.71
C PRO A 53 -1.10 -2.83 14.73
N VAL A 54 -2.12 -2.80 13.88
CA VAL A 54 -3.09 -1.71 13.75
C VAL A 54 -4.49 -2.31 13.75
N VAL A 55 -5.37 -1.78 14.61
CA VAL A 55 -6.79 -2.18 14.65
C VAL A 55 -7.68 -1.08 14.09
N PHE A 56 -7.32 0.18 14.35
CA PHE A 56 -8.07 1.35 13.92
C PHE A 56 -7.15 2.27 13.13
N ILE A 57 -7.69 2.79 12.03
CA ILE A 57 -7.05 3.81 11.21
C ILE A 57 -7.97 5.01 11.18
N ARG A 58 -7.41 6.20 11.39
CA ARG A 58 -8.11 7.48 11.27
C ARG A 58 -7.39 8.32 10.23
N ILE A 59 -8.14 8.79 9.24
CA ILE A 59 -7.66 9.72 8.23
C ILE A 59 -8.36 11.05 8.49
N VAL A 60 -7.58 12.11 8.76
CA VAL A 60 -8.12 13.41 9.11
C VAL A 60 -7.73 14.42 8.06
N GLY A 61 -8.72 14.91 7.31
CA GLY A 61 -8.53 16.06 6.43
C GLY A 61 -8.35 17.33 7.24
N THR A 62 -7.31 18.11 6.93
CA THR A 62 -7.01 19.39 7.58
C THR A 62 -7.22 20.57 6.67
N TYR A 63 -7.21 20.36 5.36
CA TYR A 63 -7.44 21.41 4.37
C TYR A 63 -7.99 20.82 3.07
N ASN A 64 -8.83 21.59 2.39
CA ASN A 64 -9.30 21.34 1.04
C ASN A 64 -9.43 22.71 0.33
N THR A 65 -8.88 22.84 -0.88
CA THR A 65 -8.88 24.11 -1.63
C THR A 65 -10.26 24.55 -2.12
N ALA A 66 -11.25 23.66 -2.15
CA ALA A 66 -12.59 23.95 -2.64
C ALA A 66 -13.62 24.23 -1.52
N ASN A 67 -13.51 23.55 -0.37
CA ASN A 67 -14.42 23.68 0.77
C ASN A 67 -13.85 22.99 2.01
N GLU A 68 -14.65 22.81 3.07
CA GLU A 68 -14.22 22.22 4.34
C GLU A 68 -14.42 20.70 4.44
N VAL A 69 -14.93 20.05 3.39
CA VAL A 69 -15.25 18.61 3.40
C VAL A 69 -14.06 17.80 2.88
N PHE A 70 -13.67 16.75 3.61
CA PHE A 70 -12.63 15.81 3.19
C PHE A 70 -13.24 14.63 2.42
N HIS A 71 -12.78 14.39 1.18
CA HIS A 71 -13.30 13.32 0.32
C HIS A 71 -12.26 12.26 0.03
N CYS A 72 -12.29 11.19 0.82
CA CYS A 72 -11.59 9.94 0.55
C CYS A 72 -12.51 9.05 -0.31
N VAL A 73 -12.08 8.75 -1.53
CA VAL A 73 -12.83 7.88 -2.48
C VAL A 73 -12.50 6.42 -2.25
N HIS A 74 -11.23 6.11 -2.02
CA HIS A 74 -10.75 4.74 -1.85
C HIS A 74 -9.61 4.68 -0.85
N PHE A 75 -9.54 3.60 -0.07
CA PHE A 75 -8.46 3.36 0.86
C PHE A 75 -8.11 1.88 0.92
N GLU A 76 -6.84 1.56 0.71
CA GLU A 76 -6.29 0.21 0.84
C GLU A 76 -5.03 0.18 1.71
N CYS A 77 -4.90 -0.91 2.46
CA CYS A 77 -3.90 -1.10 3.50
C CYS A 77 -3.43 -2.57 3.53
N PRO A 78 -2.77 -3.05 2.46
CA PRO A 78 -2.26 -4.42 2.41
C PRO A 78 -1.14 -4.61 3.44
N ALA A 79 -1.29 -5.59 4.34
CA ALA A 79 -0.21 -6.02 5.20
C ALA A 79 0.76 -6.91 4.40
N GLU A 80 1.97 -6.42 4.13
CA GLU A 80 2.99 -7.22 3.47
C GLU A 80 3.68 -8.13 4.51
N ARG A 81 3.40 -9.43 4.45
CA ARG A 81 4.14 -10.41 5.25
C ARG A 81 5.48 -10.62 4.55
N SER A 82 6.56 -10.06 5.09
CA SER A 82 7.90 -10.47 4.69
C SER A 82 8.07 -11.94 5.06
N VAL A 83 8.05 -12.82 4.07
CA VAL A 83 8.42 -14.23 4.26
C VAL A 83 9.91 -14.23 4.55
N GLN A 84 10.28 -14.36 5.82
CA GLN A 84 11.65 -14.72 6.17
C GLN A 84 11.83 -16.16 5.69
N GLN A 85 12.59 -16.33 4.62
CA GLN A 85 13.03 -17.63 4.16
C GLN A 85 14.02 -18.16 5.21
N GLU A 86 13.55 -19.08 6.06
CA GLU A 86 14.39 -19.88 6.96
C GLU A 86 15.53 -20.49 6.12
N PRO A 87 16.81 -20.27 6.46
CA PRO A 87 17.90 -20.95 5.79
C PRO A 87 17.85 -22.41 6.23
N SER A 88 17.36 -23.29 5.34
CA SER A 88 17.35 -24.73 5.59
C SER A 88 18.79 -25.24 5.70
N ALA A 89 19.25 -25.41 6.94
CA ALA A 89 20.40 -26.24 7.25
C ALA A 89 19.97 -27.71 7.13
N ASP A 90 20.45 -28.42 6.11
CA ASP A 90 21.23 -29.64 6.37
C ASP A 90 22.01 -30.15 5.14
N PRO A 91 23.22 -30.70 5.34
CA PRO A 91 24.10 -31.20 4.28
C PRO A 91 23.94 -32.71 4.09
N SER A 92 23.58 -33.18 2.90
CA SER A 92 24.04 -34.51 2.47
C SER A 92 24.02 -34.64 0.94
N VAL A 93 25.21 -34.85 0.41
CA VAL A 93 25.50 -35.25 -0.95
C VAL A 93 25.21 -36.74 -1.08
N ALA A 94 24.33 -37.14 -2.01
CA ALA A 94 24.38 -38.46 -2.63
C ALA A 94 23.65 -38.45 -3.98
N SER A 95 24.41 -38.71 -5.04
CA SER A 95 23.99 -38.79 -6.44
C SER A 95 23.08 -39.98 -6.74
N ALA A 96 22.15 -39.83 -7.70
CA ALA A 96 21.85 -40.83 -8.73
C ALA A 96 20.89 -40.25 -9.80
N GLU A 97 21.14 -40.65 -11.06
CA GLU A 97 20.57 -40.17 -12.31
C GLU A 97 19.10 -40.54 -12.56
N ALA A 98 18.38 -39.74 -13.37
CA ALA A 98 17.82 -40.13 -14.68
C ALA A 98 16.61 -39.27 -15.12
N GLY A 99 16.74 -38.61 -16.28
CA GLY A 99 15.71 -38.62 -17.33
C GLY A 99 14.50 -37.68 -17.31
N HIS A 100 14.29 -37.04 -18.46
CA HIS A 100 13.00 -36.67 -19.09
C HIS A 100 12.41 -35.24 -18.96
N ARG A 101 12.75 -34.41 -19.96
CA ARG A 101 11.90 -33.57 -20.84
C ARG A 101 10.78 -32.67 -20.25
N SER A 102 11.07 -31.35 -20.32
CA SER A 102 10.29 -30.24 -20.92
C SER A 102 8.85 -29.89 -20.46
N GLY A 103 8.71 -28.67 -19.94
CA GLY A 103 7.50 -27.80 -19.82
C GLY A 103 7.94 -26.54 -19.03
N THR A 104 7.53 -25.29 -19.22
CA THR A 104 6.43 -24.60 -19.94
C THR A 104 6.74 -23.07 -19.87
N PRO A 105 6.00 -22.18 -20.57
CA PRO A 105 6.47 -20.83 -20.92
C PRO A 105 6.38 -19.78 -19.80
N THR A 106 7.32 -18.83 -19.84
CA THR A 106 7.33 -17.59 -19.05
C THR A 106 6.10 -16.73 -19.39
N GLN A 107 5.20 -16.53 -18.44
CA GLN A 107 4.22 -15.43 -18.50
C GLN A 107 4.78 -14.24 -17.72
N SER A 108 5.07 -13.18 -18.47
CA SER A 108 5.35 -11.84 -17.96
C SER A 108 4.11 -11.29 -17.27
N VAL A 109 4.22 -10.96 -15.99
CA VAL A 109 3.21 -10.19 -15.24
C VAL A 109 3.17 -8.76 -15.81
N PRO A 110 2.00 -8.19 -16.17
CA PRO A 110 1.93 -6.82 -16.66
C PRO A 110 2.07 -5.80 -15.52
N ASN A 111 2.65 -4.65 -15.85
CA ASN A 111 2.82 -3.49 -14.99
C ASN A 111 1.44 -2.83 -14.67
N PRO A 112 1.13 -2.42 -13.43
CA PRO A 112 -0.19 -1.85 -13.08
C PRO A 112 -0.52 -0.50 -13.74
N SER A 113 0.43 0.14 -14.42
CA SER A 113 0.21 1.43 -15.09
C SER A 113 -0.71 1.36 -16.32
N ASP A 114 -1.04 0.17 -16.83
CA ASP A 114 -1.86 0.00 -18.05
C ASP A 114 -3.37 -0.18 -17.79
N ARG A 115 -3.82 -0.18 -16.54
CA ARG A 115 -5.23 -0.44 -16.22
C ARG A 115 -5.94 0.77 -15.64
N MET A 116 -6.11 1.82 -16.46
CA MET A 116 -7.30 2.69 -16.52
C MET A 116 -7.02 3.84 -17.49
N GLN A 117 -7.20 3.59 -18.78
CA GLN A 117 -7.62 4.65 -19.70
C GLN A 117 -9.14 4.63 -19.73
N CYS A 118 -9.75 5.69 -19.20
CA CYS A 118 -11.17 5.89 -19.19
C CYS A 118 -11.71 5.90 -20.65
N SER A 119 -12.67 5.04 -20.92
CA SER A 119 -13.52 5.12 -22.10
C SER A 119 -14.34 6.42 -22.04
N HIS A 120 -14.36 7.13 -23.17
CA HIS A 120 -15.07 8.39 -23.40
C HIS A 120 -16.58 8.27 -23.19
#